data_AF-A0A1I2P8Y3-F1
#
_entry.id   AF-A0A1I2P8Y3-F1
#
_cell.length_a   1.000
_cell.length_b   1.000
_cell.length_c   1.000
_cell.angle_alpha   90.00
_cell.angle_beta   90.00
_cell.angle_gamma   90.00
#
_symmetry.space_group_name_H-M   'P 1'
#
loop_
_entity.id
_entity.type
_entity.pdbx_description
1 polymer ?
#
loop_
_entity_poly.entity_id
_entity_poly.type
_entity_poly.pdbx_seq_one_letter_code
_entity_poly.pdbx_strand_id
1 'polypeptide(L)' 'MASKTSPEPGAADPDKGLRRVSHREMADKIARRKAELGLPELPRNSGQNRTESKRALLKAIEEAGGKW' A
#
# COMPACT_ATOMS: atom_id res chain seq x y z
N MET A 1 -19.06 11.65 1.97
CA MET A 1 -19.92 10.78 1.14
C MET A 1 -18.99 9.83 0.38
N ALA A 2 -18.97 8.54 0.72
CA ALA A 2 -18.17 7.57 -0.02
C ALA A 2 -18.88 7.24 -1.33
N SER A 3 -18.28 7.57 -2.47
CA SER A 3 -18.80 7.20 -3.79
C SER A 3 -18.84 5.68 -3.91
N LYS A 4 -20.04 5.10 -3.86
CA LYS A 4 -20.26 3.73 -4.29
C LYS A 4 -20.28 3.74 -5.81
N THR A 5 -19.12 3.57 -6.44
CA THR A 5 -19.08 3.17 -7.85
C THR A 5 -19.56 1.72 -7.88
N SER A 6 -20.84 1.52 -8.16
CA SER A 6 -21.35 0.19 -8.49
C SER A 6 -20.58 -0.32 -9.71
N PRO A 7 -20.11 -1.58 -9.72
CA PRO A 7 -19.47 -2.14 -10.89
C PRO A 7 -20.45 -2.15 -12.08
N GLU A 8 -19.94 -1.85 -13.27
CA GLU A 8 -20.68 -1.93 -14.53
C GLU A 8 -21.36 -3.31 -14.65
N PRO A 9 -22.64 -3.38 -15.07
CA PRO A 9 -23.35 -4.65 -15.19
C PRO A 9 -22.63 -5.55 -16.22
N GLY A 10 -21.98 -6.61 -15.73
CA GLY A 10 -21.20 -7.56 -16.54
C GLY A 10 -19.70 -7.58 -16.25
N ALA A 11 -19.17 -6.64 -15.45
CA ALA A 11 -17.80 -6.73 -14.96
C ALA A 11 -17.67 -7.89 -13.97
N ALA A 12 -16.66 -8.75 -14.16
CA ALA A 12 -16.34 -9.79 -13.18
C ALA A 12 -16.04 -9.12 -11.83
N ASP A 13 -16.72 -9.57 -10.77
CA ASP A 13 -16.45 -9.09 -9.42
C ASP A 13 -14.99 -9.42 -9.07
N PRO A 14 -14.12 -8.41 -8.87
CA PRO A 14 -12.69 -8.63 -8.64
C PRO A 14 -12.41 -9.33 -7.31
N ASP A 15 -13.38 -9.33 -6.40
CA ASP A 15 -13.31 -10.01 -5.11
C ASP A 15 -13.95 -11.41 -5.15
N LYS A 16 -14.43 -11.89 -6.32
CA LYS A 16 -15.09 -13.19 -6.42
C LYS A 16 -14.15 -14.31 -5.99
N GLY A 17 -14.50 -14.98 -4.89
CA GLY A 17 -13.71 -16.06 -4.30
C GLY A 17 -12.57 -15.58 -3.39
N LEU A 18 -12.40 -14.28 -3.19
CA LEU A 18 -11.42 -13.73 -2.26
C LEU A 18 -12.00 -13.54 -0.86
N ARG A 19 -11.19 -13.85 0.15
CA ARG A 19 -11.54 -13.60 1.56
C ARG A 19 -11.07 -12.20 1.96
N ARG A 20 -12.01 -11.36 2.39
CA ARG A 20 -11.70 -10.09 3.04
C ARG A 20 -11.15 -10.32 4.45
N VAL A 21 -10.08 -9.59 4.78
CA VAL A 21 -9.45 -9.61 6.11
C VAL A 21 -9.30 -8.18 6.62
N SER A 22 -9.29 -8.02 7.95
CA SER A 22 -8.98 -6.72 8.54
C SER A 22 -7.48 -6.41 8.42
N HIS A 23 -7.13 -5.12 8.50
CA HIS A 23 -5.73 -4.70 8.56
C HIS A 23 -4.99 -5.32 9.75
N ARG A 24 -5.66 -5.48 10.90
CA ARG A 24 -5.10 -6.12 12.09
C ARG A 24 -4.74 -7.57 11.81
N GLU A 25 -5.69 -8.34 11.27
CA GLU A 25 -5.45 -9.74 10.93
C GLU A 25 -4.31 -9.90 9.91
N MET A 26 -4.26 -9.00 8.91
CA MET A 26 -3.16 -8.98 7.95
C MET A 26 -1.81 -8.70 8.62
N ALA A 27 -1.74 -7.72 9.52
CA ALA A 27 -0.53 -7.38 10.25
C ALA A 27 -0.02 -8.54 11.12
N ASP A 28 -0.91 -9.22 11.84
CA ASP A 28 -0.58 -10.37 12.68
C ASP A 28 0.01 -11.52 11.84
N LYS A 29 -0.57 -11.79 10.67
CA LYS A 29 -0.06 -12.80 9.73
C LYS A 29 1.33 -12.46 9.20
N ILE A 30 1.57 -11.19 8.85
CA ILE A 30 2.89 -10.74 8.38
C ILE A 30 3.92 -10.89 9.50
N ALA A 31 3.60 -10.49 10.73
CA ALA A 31 4.48 -10.63 11.88
C ALA A 31 4.85 -12.09 12.15
N ARG A 32 3.85 -12.98 12.17
CA ARG A 32 4.06 -14.42 12.33
C ARG A 32 4.99 -14.96 11.24
N ARG A 33 4.73 -14.62 9.98
CA ARG A 33 5.53 -15.11 8.84
C ARG A 33 6.98 -14.64 8.89
N LYS A 34 7.22 -13.38 9.31
CA LYS A 34 8.58 -12.85 9.51
C LYS A 34 9.33 -13.64 10.58
N ALA A 35 8.67 -13.95 11.70
CA ALA A 35 9.26 -14.74 12.78
C ALA A 35 9.58 -16.18 12.35
N GLU A 36 8.65 -16.85 11.65
CA GLU A 36 8.85 -18.20 11.10
C GLU A 36 10.07 -18.27 10.15
N LEU A 37 10.28 -17.23 9.35
CA LEU A 37 11.38 -17.17 8.38
C LEU A 37 12.68 -16.60 8.95
N GLY A 38 12.70 -16.20 10.23
CA GLY A 38 13.85 -15.53 10.84
C GLY A 38 14.27 -14.26 10.10
N LEU A 39 13.33 -13.57 9.44
CA LEU A 39 13.67 -12.43 8.60
C LEU A 39 14.10 -11.26 9.50
N PRO A 40 15.30 -10.68 9.27
CA PRO A 40 15.67 -9.43 9.92
C PRO A 40 14.74 -8.31 9.46
N GLU A 41 14.82 -7.17 10.13
CA GLU A 41 14.18 -5.96 9.63
C GLU A 41 14.72 -5.64 8.23
N LEU A 42 13.84 -5.76 7.23
CA LEU A 42 14.21 -5.59 5.83
C LEU A 42 14.65 -4.14 5.61
N PRO A 43 15.79 -3.90 4.94
CA PRO A 43 16.21 -2.55 4.61
C PRO A 43 15.13 -1.89 3.76
N ARG A 44 14.70 -0.70 4.19
CA ARG A 44 13.82 0.13 3.35
C ARG A 44 14.58 0.54 2.10
N ASN A 45 13.88 0.61 0.97
CA ASN A 45 14.47 1.17 -0.23
C ASN A 45 14.96 2.60 0.04
N SER A 46 16.15 2.95 -0.45
CA SER A 46 16.73 4.29 -0.28
C SER A 46 15.91 5.39 -0.98
N GLY A 47 14.94 5.00 -1.81
CA GLY A 47 14.09 5.93 -2.54
C GLY A 47 14.83 6.74 -3.60
N GLN A 48 16.07 6.38 -3.96
CA GLN A 48 16.91 7.16 -4.88
C GLN A 48 16.45 7.06 -6.34
N ASN A 49 15.85 5.93 -6.74
CA ASN A 49 15.36 5.71 -8.11
C ASN A 49 13.92 6.25 -8.30
N ARG A 50 13.73 7.55 -8.02
CA ARG A 50 12.46 8.26 -8.28
C ARG A 50 12.40 8.72 -9.73
N THR A 51 11.24 8.57 -10.35
CA THR A 51 10.94 9.24 -11.62
C THR A 51 10.88 10.76 -11.42
N GLU A 52 11.02 11.52 -12.51
CA GLU A 52 10.96 12.98 -12.47
C GLU A 52 9.65 13.49 -11.87
N SER A 53 8.51 12.95 -12.31
CA SER A 53 7.19 13.27 -11.76
C SER A 53 7.13 13.06 -10.25
N LYS A 54 7.72 11.97 -9.72
CA LYS A 54 7.73 11.70 -8.28
C LYS A 54 8.62 12.67 -7.52
N ARG A 55 9.75 13.13 -8.09
CA ARG A 55 10.59 14.17 -7.49
C ARG A 55 9.87 15.51 -7.42
N ALA A 56 9.18 15.89 -8.50
CA ALA A 56 8.40 17.13 -8.56
C ALA A 56 7.29 17.15 -7.50
N LEU A 57 6.54 16.05 -7.36
CA LEU A 57 5.51 15.90 -6.32
C LEU A 57 6.10 16.08 -4.91
N LEU A 58 7.22 15.42 -4.61
CA LEU A 58 7.82 15.47 -3.29
C LEU A 58 8.37 16.86 -2.96
N LYS A 59 8.90 17.59 -3.95
CA LYS A 59 9.28 18.99 -3.80
C LYS A 59 8.08 19.88 -3.47
N ALA A 60 6.96 19.70 -4.18
CA ALA A 60 5.74 20.46 -3.90
C ALA A 60 5.20 20.19 -2.48
N ILE A 61 5.30 18.95 -2.00
CA ILE A 61 4.95 18.59 -0.62
C ILE A 61 5.86 19.29 0.39
N GLU A 62 7.16 19.33 0.13
CA GLU A 62 8.13 20.03 0.98
C GLU A 62 7.88 21.55 1.01
N GLU A 63 7.63 22.17 -0.14
CA GLU A 63 7.27 23.59 -0.27
C GLU A 63 5.96 23.92 0.46
N ALA A 64 5.03 22.97 0.54
CA ALA A 64 3.81 23.08 1.33
C ALA A 64 4.01 22.81 2.84
N GLY A 65 5.23 22.53 3.29
CA GLY A 65 5.58 22.27 4.69
C GLY A 65 5.38 20.82 5.15
N GLY A 66 5.13 19.89 4.22
CA GLY A 66 5.05 18.45 4.50
C GLY A 66 6.43 17.78 4.58
N LYS A 67 6.51 16.65 5.28
CA LYS A 67 7.70 15.78 5.30
C LYS A 67 7.36 14.41 4.76
N TRP A 68 8.20 13.89 3.86
CA TRP A 68 8.03 12.59 3.22
C TRP A 68 9.34 11.80 3.14
#